data_AF-A0A914XKK8-F1
#
_entry.id   AF-A0A914XKK8-F1
#
_cell.length_a   1.000
_cell.length_b   1.000
_cell.length_c   1.000
_cell.angle_alpha   90.00
_cell.angle_beta   90.00
_cell.angle_gamma   90.00
#
_symmetry.space_group_name_H-M   'P 1'
#
loop_
_entity.id
_entity.type
_entity.pdbx_description
1 polymer ?
#
loop_
_entity_poly.entity_id
_entity_poly.type
_entity_poly.pdbx_seq_one_letter_code
_entity_poly.pdbx_strand_id
1 'polypeptide(L)'
;MANPLDDQADELEALKSIFDGDENFNVISSTSVQYKCGVDGDQQKSFLLGLEWPPNYPQCVPVINLDLFYNKPLLPKVKSYIHSKLLTEAEANVGMGMTFTLIDFAKENLDDLLKDQTIVAADEAEEGESHSEGEEAEGGRKERKDATGGRSQMTKAQKRKMWDRAEGGTCGERERGYDWVDIVKHLSQAPSSTA
;
A
#
# COMPACT_ATOMS: atom_id res chain seq x y z
N MET A 1 -27.95 -34.18 -6.31
CA MET A 1 -27.66 -32.81 -6.74
C MET A 1 -26.54 -32.34 -5.84
N ALA A 2 -25.40 -31.94 -6.39
CA ALA A 2 -24.30 -31.41 -5.58
C ALA A 2 -24.76 -30.09 -4.95
N ASN A 3 -24.67 -30.00 -3.63
CA ASN A 3 -24.99 -28.77 -2.93
C ASN A 3 -23.69 -27.95 -2.88
N PRO A 4 -23.63 -26.77 -3.51
CA PRO A 4 -22.41 -25.95 -3.53
C PRO A 4 -21.93 -25.57 -2.13
N LEU A 5 -22.84 -25.52 -1.15
CA LEU A 5 -22.49 -25.28 0.26
C LEU A 5 -21.77 -26.46 0.92
N ASP A 6 -22.16 -27.70 0.59
CA ASP A 6 -21.50 -28.89 1.11
C ASP A 6 -20.11 -29.01 0.46
N ASP A 7 -20.01 -28.77 -0.86
CA ASP A 7 -18.73 -28.78 -1.58
C ASP A 7 -17.74 -27.73 -1.03
N GLN A 8 -18.23 -26.53 -0.67
CA GLN A 8 -17.43 -25.49 -0.02
C GLN A 8 -16.94 -25.90 1.37
N ALA A 9 -17.80 -26.54 2.17
CA ALA A 9 -17.44 -26.98 3.51
C ALA A 9 -16.37 -28.10 3.47
N ASP A 10 -16.54 -29.05 2.54
CA ASP A 10 -15.59 -30.14 2.31
C ASP A 10 -14.23 -29.59 1.83
N GLU A 11 -14.24 -28.62 0.91
CA GLU A 11 -13.01 -27.95 0.46
C GLU A 11 -12.33 -27.19 1.62
N LEU A 12 -13.09 -26.51 2.47
CA LEU A 12 -12.55 -25.79 3.62
C LEU A 12 -11.88 -26.73 4.63
N GLU A 13 -12.48 -27.89 4.91
CA GLU A 13 -11.89 -28.90 5.78
C GLU A 13 -10.60 -29.46 5.18
N ALA A 14 -10.59 -29.74 3.87
CA ALA A 14 -9.40 -30.17 3.16
C ALA A 14 -8.27 -29.12 3.26
N LEU A 15 -8.57 -27.84 3.03
CA LEU A 15 -7.59 -26.75 3.15
C LEU A 15 -7.03 -26.64 4.57
N LYS A 16 -7.90 -26.73 5.59
CA LYS A 16 -7.45 -26.73 6.99
C LYS A 16 -6.50 -27.88 7.29
N SER A 17 -6.74 -29.06 6.71
CA SER A 17 -5.84 -30.20 6.88
C SER A 17 -4.52 -30.05 6.11
N ILE A 18 -4.54 -29.43 4.93
CA ILE A 18 -3.34 -29.21 4.10
C ILE A 18 -2.45 -28.14 4.74
N PHE A 19 -3.04 -27.06 5.24
CA PHE A 19 -2.35 -25.92 5.83
C PHE A 19 -2.30 -25.99 7.36
N ASP A 20 -2.49 -27.17 7.95
CA ASP A 20 -2.40 -27.33 9.40
C ASP A 20 -0.98 -27.00 9.88
N GLY A 21 -0.87 -25.99 10.74
CA GLY A 21 0.42 -25.46 11.21
C GLY A 21 1.12 -24.47 10.27
N ASP A 22 0.51 -24.07 9.14
CA ASP A 22 1.01 -22.97 8.31
C ASP A 22 0.48 -21.61 8.82
N GLU A 23 1.37 -20.76 9.33
CA GLU A 23 1.04 -19.42 9.84
C GLU A 23 0.57 -18.47 8.72
N ASN A 24 0.86 -18.79 7.46
CA ASN A 24 0.50 -17.96 6.32
C ASN A 24 -0.97 -18.13 5.92
N PHE A 25 -1.63 -19.23 6.31
CA PHE A 25 -3.02 -19.51 5.99
C PHE A 25 -3.96 -19.06 7.12
N ASN A 26 -4.91 -18.19 6.79
CA ASN A 26 -5.88 -17.66 7.74
C ASN A 26 -7.30 -17.84 7.21
N VAL A 27 -8.16 -18.46 8.02
CA VAL A 27 -9.59 -18.59 7.72
C VAL A 27 -10.34 -17.44 8.39
N ILE A 28 -10.91 -16.54 7.60
CA ILE A 28 -11.69 -15.41 8.13
C ILE A 28 -13.13 -15.86 8.45
N SER A 29 -13.70 -16.62 7.53
CA SER A 29 -15.10 -17.06 7.55
C SER A 29 -15.22 -18.45 6.92
N SER A 30 -16.40 -19.07 7.00
CA SER A 30 -16.70 -20.34 6.34
C SER A 30 -16.64 -20.26 4.81
N THR A 31 -16.64 -19.06 4.25
CA THR A 31 -16.60 -18.80 2.80
C THR A 31 -15.44 -17.89 2.39
N SER A 32 -14.56 -17.53 3.33
CA SER A 32 -13.50 -16.55 3.05
C SER A 32 -12.19 -16.98 3.69
N VAL A 33 -11.19 -17.17 2.84
CA VAL A 33 -9.84 -17.59 3.23
C VAL A 33 -8.82 -16.55 2.77
N GLN A 34 -7.74 -16.45 3.53
CA GLN A 34 -6.61 -15.59 3.22
C GLN A 34 -5.32 -16.40 3.25
N TYR A 35 -4.43 -16.12 2.31
CA TYR A 35 -3.11 -16.71 2.29
C TYR A 35 -2.05 -15.64 2.06
N LYS A 36 -0.98 -15.67 2.86
CA LYS A 36 0.18 -14.79 2.70
C LYS A 36 1.20 -15.44 1.77
N CYS A 37 1.35 -14.87 0.58
CA CYS A 37 2.38 -15.25 -0.38
C CYS A 37 3.64 -14.40 -0.13
N GLY A 38 4.80 -15.03 0.06
CA GLY A 38 6.10 -14.35 0.06
C GLY A 38 6.93 -14.54 1.32
N VAL A 39 8.06 -13.83 1.34
CA VAL A 39 9.03 -13.90 2.43
C VAL A 39 8.55 -13.07 3.60
N ASP A 40 8.66 -13.62 4.81
CA ASP A 40 8.29 -12.90 6.02
C ASP A 40 9.19 -11.67 6.23
N GLY A 41 8.58 -10.54 6.57
CA GLY A 41 9.27 -9.27 6.81
C GLY A 41 9.51 -8.37 5.59
N ASP A 42 9.31 -8.82 4.35
CA ASP A 42 9.48 -7.98 3.15
C ASP A 42 8.14 -7.70 2.45
N GLN A 43 7.50 -6.59 2.82
CA GLN A 43 6.21 -6.15 2.26
C GLN A 43 6.27 -5.78 0.77
N GLN A 44 7.47 -5.61 0.19
CA GLN A 44 7.63 -5.38 -1.24
C GLN A 44 7.72 -6.69 -2.04
N LYS A 45 8.01 -7.81 -1.37
CA LYS A 45 8.11 -9.15 -1.97
C LYS A 45 7.09 -10.12 -1.41
N SER A 46 6.02 -9.59 -0.83
CA SER A 46 4.94 -10.38 -0.28
C SER A 46 3.61 -9.70 -0.50
N PHE A 47 2.56 -10.50 -0.60
CA PHE A 47 1.19 -10.03 -0.69
C PHE A 47 0.24 -11.01 -0.01
N LEU A 48 -0.89 -10.48 0.45
CA LEU A 48 -1.98 -11.23 1.04
C LEU A 48 -3.04 -11.48 -0.04
N LEU A 49 -3.30 -12.74 -0.34
CA LEU A 49 -4.35 -13.16 -1.25
C LEU A 49 -5.62 -13.45 -0.46
N GLY A 50 -6.68 -12.67 -0.67
CA GLY A 50 -8.01 -12.96 -0.15
C GLY A 50 -8.84 -13.70 -1.20
N LEU A 51 -9.46 -14.81 -0.82
CA LEU A 51 -10.40 -15.55 -1.66
C LEU A 51 -11.74 -15.65 -0.94
N GLU A 52 -12.80 -15.29 -1.63
CA GLU A 52 -14.17 -15.42 -1.14
C GLU A 52 -15.01 -16.29 -2.08
N TRP A 53 -15.75 -17.22 -1.50
CA TRP A 53 -16.60 -18.17 -2.22
C TRP A 53 -18.01 -17.62 -2.38
N PRO A 54 -18.44 -17.31 -3.62
CA PRO A 54 -19.82 -17.00 -3.88
C PRO A 54 -20.73 -18.23 -3.67
N PRO A 55 -22.05 -18.05 -3.50
CA PRO A 55 -22.99 -19.15 -3.29
C PRO A 55 -23.00 -20.22 -4.39
N ASN A 56 -22.53 -19.87 -5.58
CA ASN A 56 -22.49 -20.75 -6.75
C ASN A 56 -21.13 -21.44 -6.94
N TYR A 57 -20.14 -21.17 -6.09
CA TYR A 57 -18.83 -21.84 -6.16
C TYR A 57 -18.96 -23.32 -5.74
N PRO A 58 -18.29 -24.28 -6.41
CA PRO A 58 -17.21 -24.13 -7.40
C PRO A 58 -17.66 -24.04 -8.88
N GLN A 59 -18.95 -23.89 -9.17
CA GLN A 59 -19.46 -23.72 -10.54
C GLN A 59 -19.14 -22.34 -11.14
N CYS A 60 -18.57 -21.44 -10.33
CA CYS A 60 -18.09 -20.14 -10.75
C CYS A 60 -16.76 -19.85 -10.05
N VAL A 61 -16.02 -18.87 -10.56
CA VAL A 61 -14.74 -18.45 -10.00
C VAL A 61 -14.93 -17.80 -8.62
N PRO A 62 -13.98 -17.99 -7.69
CA PRO A 62 -13.99 -17.28 -6.42
C PRO A 62 -13.73 -15.78 -6.65
N VAL A 63 -14.22 -14.95 -5.73
CA VAL A 63 -13.92 -13.53 -5.71
C VAL A 63 -12.51 -13.34 -5.17
N ILE A 64 -11.60 -12.90 -6.03
CA ILE A 64 -10.20 -12.66 -5.68
C ILE A 64 -10.08 -11.22 -5.17
N ASN A 65 -9.65 -11.07 -3.92
CA ASN A 65 -9.48 -9.77 -3.28
C ASN A 65 -8.00 -9.52 -2.96
N LEU A 66 -7.44 -8.49 -3.59
CA LEU A 66 -6.06 -8.02 -3.38
C LEU A 66 -6.01 -6.64 -2.72
N ASP A 67 -7.15 -6.03 -2.39
CA ASP A 67 -7.21 -4.71 -1.76
C ASP A 67 -7.23 -4.80 -0.23
N LEU A 68 -6.26 -5.55 0.29
CA LEU A 68 -6.07 -5.79 1.72
C LEU A 68 -5.08 -4.76 2.24
N PHE A 69 -5.20 -4.37 3.51
CA PHE A 69 -4.31 -3.37 4.12
C PHE A 69 -2.82 -3.75 3.98
N TYR A 70 -2.51 -5.04 4.04
CA TYR A 70 -1.16 -5.57 3.83
C TYR A 70 -0.61 -5.25 2.43
N ASN A 71 -1.47 -5.20 1.42
CA ASN A 71 -1.12 -4.99 0.01
C ASN A 71 -1.03 -3.52 -0.38
N LYS A 72 -1.09 -2.58 0.57
CA LYS A 72 -0.94 -1.14 0.29
C LYS A 72 0.37 -0.80 -0.43
N PRO A 73 1.52 -1.41 -0.11
CA PRO A 73 2.78 -1.12 -0.82
C PRO A 73 2.82 -1.63 -2.27
N LEU A 74 1.89 -2.51 -2.67
CA LEU A 74 1.88 -3.07 -4.03
C LEU A 74 1.37 -2.03 -5.03
N LEU A 75 2.11 -1.91 -6.14
CA LEU A 75 1.72 -1.03 -7.24
C LEU A 75 0.37 -1.49 -7.83
N PRO A 76 -0.54 -0.56 -8.18
CA PRO A 76 -1.82 -0.92 -8.80
C PRO A 76 -1.66 -1.77 -10.06
N LYS A 77 -0.63 -1.49 -10.88
CA LYS A 77 -0.31 -2.26 -12.08
C LYS A 77 0.00 -3.73 -11.75
N VAL A 78 0.78 -3.96 -10.68
CA VAL A 78 1.13 -5.30 -10.20
C VAL A 78 -0.11 -6.01 -9.67
N LYS A 79 -0.97 -5.33 -8.89
CA LYS A 79 -2.24 -5.90 -8.43
C LYS A 79 -3.13 -6.34 -9.59
N SER A 80 -3.28 -5.52 -10.62
CA SER A 80 -4.07 -5.86 -11.81
C SER A 80 -3.47 -7.04 -12.57
N TYR A 81 -2.14 -7.12 -12.67
CA TYR A 81 -1.45 -8.25 -13.31
C TYR A 81 -1.68 -9.56 -12.53
N ILE A 82 -1.50 -9.54 -11.21
CA ILE A 82 -1.77 -10.69 -10.33
C ILE A 82 -3.22 -11.14 -10.47
N HIS A 83 -4.17 -10.20 -10.39
CA HIS A 83 -5.58 -10.50 -10.53
C HIS A 83 -5.89 -11.15 -11.89
N SER A 84 -5.35 -10.61 -12.99
CA SER A 84 -5.57 -11.18 -14.32
C SER A 84 -5.03 -12.60 -14.46
N LYS A 85 -3.86 -12.89 -13.88
CA LYS A 85 -3.25 -14.23 -13.90
C LYS A 85 -4.06 -15.23 -13.10
N LEU A 86 -4.40 -14.88 -11.85
CA LEU A 86 -5.21 -15.73 -10.99
C LEU A 86 -6.61 -15.97 -11.55
N LEU A 87 -7.22 -14.96 -12.19
CA LEU A 87 -8.51 -15.12 -12.85
C LEU A 87 -8.43 -16.13 -14.01
N THR A 88 -7.36 -16.06 -14.81
CA THR A 88 -7.15 -17.00 -15.93
C THR A 88 -7.04 -18.44 -15.43
N GLU A 89 -6.28 -18.66 -14.34
CA GLU A 89 -6.16 -19.97 -13.70
C GLU A 89 -7.47 -20.43 -13.06
N ALA A 90 -8.24 -19.52 -12.46
CA ALA A 90 -9.54 -19.84 -11.88
C ALA A 90 -10.55 -20.29 -12.96
N GLU A 91 -10.58 -19.59 -14.10
CA GLU A 91 -11.44 -19.95 -15.23
C GLU A 91 -11.14 -21.33 -15.81
N ALA A 92 -9.87 -21.75 -15.81
CA ALA A 92 -9.45 -23.07 -16.26
C ALA A 92 -9.89 -24.20 -15.31
N ASN A 93 -10.09 -23.89 -14.03
CA ASN A 93 -10.39 -24.87 -12.98
C ASN A 93 -11.85 -24.82 -12.49
N VAL A 94 -12.75 -24.17 -13.22
CA VAL A 94 -14.18 -24.12 -12.89
C VAL A 94 -14.79 -25.53 -12.87
N GLY A 95 -15.62 -25.79 -11.86
CA GLY A 95 -16.30 -27.06 -11.66
C GLY A 95 -15.69 -27.95 -10.57
N MET A 96 -14.55 -27.55 -9.99
CA MET A 96 -13.97 -28.21 -8.82
C MET A 96 -13.33 -27.21 -7.86
N GLY A 97 -13.02 -27.67 -6.64
CA GLY A 97 -12.35 -26.84 -5.65
C GLY A 97 -10.96 -26.42 -6.14
N MET A 98 -10.75 -25.11 -6.27
CA MET A 98 -9.57 -24.54 -6.93
C MET A 98 -8.76 -23.62 -6.02
N THR A 99 -9.18 -23.41 -4.76
CA THR A 99 -8.45 -22.49 -3.87
C THR A 99 -7.03 -22.95 -3.58
N PHE A 100 -6.83 -24.24 -3.35
CA PHE A 100 -5.50 -24.82 -3.21
C PHE A 100 -4.65 -24.54 -4.45
N THR A 101 -5.19 -24.82 -5.64
CA THR A 101 -4.51 -24.57 -6.92
C THR A 101 -4.14 -23.10 -7.11
N LEU A 102 -5.03 -22.17 -6.75
CA LEU A 102 -4.76 -20.73 -6.83
C LEU A 102 -3.66 -20.29 -5.86
N ILE A 103 -3.68 -20.82 -4.63
CA ILE A 103 -2.64 -20.56 -3.63
C ILE A 103 -1.31 -21.11 -4.12
N ASP A 104 -1.28 -22.34 -4.61
CA ASP A 104 -0.06 -23.00 -5.09
C ASP A 104 0.52 -22.26 -6.30
N PHE A 105 -0.32 -21.91 -7.28
CA PHE A 105 0.07 -21.09 -8.42
C PHE A 105 0.67 -19.75 -7.98
N ALA A 106 0.06 -19.07 -7.00
CA ALA A 106 0.55 -17.80 -6.48
C ALA A 106 1.90 -17.95 -5.76
N LYS A 107 2.16 -19.09 -5.12
CA LYS A 107 3.45 -19.41 -4.47
C LYS A 107 4.54 -19.69 -5.48
N GLU A 108 4.25 -20.51 -6.48
CA GLU A 108 5.23 -20.90 -7.52
C GLU A 108 5.61 -19.73 -8.43
N ASN A 109 4.66 -18.85 -8.74
CA ASN A 109 4.85 -17.74 -9.68
C ASN A 109 5.14 -16.40 -8.99
N LEU A 110 5.45 -16.41 -7.69
CA LEU A 110 5.60 -15.18 -6.90
C LEU A 110 6.61 -14.20 -7.52
N ASP A 111 7.75 -14.70 -7.97
CA ASP A 111 8.79 -13.86 -8.59
C ASP A 111 8.32 -13.22 -9.91
N ASP A 112 7.55 -13.94 -10.75
CA ASP A 112 6.98 -13.38 -11.98
C ASP A 112 5.86 -12.38 -11.68
N LEU A 113 5.05 -12.66 -10.66
CA LEU A 113 3.97 -11.80 -10.23
C LEU A 113 4.48 -10.46 -9.68
N LEU A 114 5.63 -10.45 -9.01
CA LEU A 114 6.21 -9.26 -8.37
C LEU A 114 7.37 -8.62 -9.15
N LYS A 115 7.73 -9.11 -10.34
CA LYS A 115 8.86 -8.59 -11.13
C LYS A 115 8.81 -7.06 -11.33
N ASP A 116 7.63 -6.51 -11.55
CA ASP A 116 7.42 -5.09 -11.86
C ASP A 116 7.33 -4.20 -10.59
N GLN A 117 7.35 -4.81 -9.40
CA GLN A 117 7.24 -4.12 -8.11
C GLN A 117 8.49 -3.29 -7.75
N THR A 118 9.61 -3.51 -8.43
CA THR A 118 10.92 -2.92 -8.10
C THR A 118 11.28 -1.64 -8.86
N ILE A 119 10.45 -1.17 -9.79
CA ILE A 119 10.85 -0.09 -10.71
C ILE A 119 10.48 1.32 -10.20
N VAL A 120 9.53 1.47 -9.27
CA VAL A 120 8.92 2.79 -8.96
C VAL A 120 8.90 3.17 -7.47
N ALA A 121 9.45 2.35 -6.58
CA ALA A 121 9.39 2.57 -5.12
C ALA A 121 10.18 3.80 -4.58
N ALA A 122 10.66 4.69 -5.45
CA ALA A 122 11.35 5.92 -5.06
C ALA A 122 10.60 7.23 -5.36
N ASP A 123 9.52 7.26 -6.16
CA ASP A 123 8.88 8.56 -6.55
C ASP A 123 7.36 8.66 -6.28
N GLU A 124 6.62 7.57 -6.00
CA GLU A 124 5.13 7.63 -5.97
C GLU A 124 4.48 7.62 -4.57
N ALA A 125 5.25 7.69 -3.48
CA ALA A 125 4.67 7.79 -2.12
C ALA A 125 4.19 9.22 -1.74
N GLU A 126 4.32 10.21 -2.63
CA GLU A 126 3.89 11.60 -2.38
C GLU A 126 2.74 12.11 -3.28
N GLU A 127 2.09 11.27 -4.08
CA GLU A 127 0.96 11.71 -4.93
C GLU A 127 -0.36 11.03 -4.51
N GLY A 128 -0.70 11.21 -3.24
CA GLY A 128 -2.08 11.10 -2.78
C GLY A 128 -2.81 12.43 -2.98
N GLU A 129 -3.96 12.37 -3.66
CA GLU A 129 -5.04 13.36 -3.70
C GLU A 129 -4.85 14.63 -4.57
N SER A 130 -5.24 14.55 -5.85
CA SER A 130 -6.15 15.55 -6.47
C SER A 130 -6.48 15.26 -7.95
N HIS A 131 -7.65 14.66 -8.17
CA HIS A 131 -8.39 14.71 -9.44
C HIS A 131 -9.88 14.69 -9.02
N SER A 132 -10.81 15.55 -9.42
CA SER A 132 -11.00 16.48 -10.55
C SER A 132 -12.14 17.46 -10.17
N GLU A 133 -12.21 18.71 -10.63
CA GLU A 133 -12.99 19.22 -11.79
C GLU A 133 -12.67 20.74 -11.95
N GLY A 134 -12.23 21.26 -13.12
CA GLY A 134 -13.06 21.97 -14.14
C GLY A 134 -13.50 23.36 -13.63
N GLU A 135 -13.19 24.54 -14.20
CA GLU A 135 -13.18 25.02 -15.59
C GLU A 135 -12.39 26.35 -15.75
N GLU A 136 -12.31 26.81 -17.00
CA GLU A 136 -11.42 27.74 -17.68
C GLU A 136 -11.42 29.23 -17.26
N ALA A 137 -10.28 29.92 -17.47
CA ALA A 137 -10.24 31.26 -18.09
C ALA A 137 -8.82 31.63 -18.55
N GLU A 138 -8.73 32.07 -19.81
CA GLU A 138 -7.55 32.56 -20.54
C GLU A 138 -6.82 33.74 -19.89
N GLY A 139 -5.51 33.86 -20.22
CA GLY A 139 -4.93 35.17 -20.53
C GLY A 139 -3.46 35.40 -20.18
N GLY A 140 -2.58 35.28 -21.18
CA GLY A 140 -1.55 36.33 -21.38
C GLY A 140 -0.09 36.09 -20.95
N ARG A 141 0.68 35.46 -21.86
CA ARG A 141 1.90 36.02 -22.50
C ARG A 141 3.25 36.06 -21.74
N LYS A 142 4.26 35.57 -22.49
CA LYS A 142 5.74 35.75 -22.49
C LYS A 142 6.54 34.86 -21.52
N GLU A 143 7.69 34.28 -21.87
CA GLU A 143 8.46 34.05 -23.10
C GLU A 143 9.75 33.30 -22.67
N ARG A 144 10.27 32.40 -23.53
CA ARG A 144 11.61 31.72 -23.53
C ARG A 144 11.83 30.64 -22.46
N LYS A 145 11.86 29.36 -22.84
CA LYS A 145 13.00 28.59 -23.41
C LYS A 145 14.15 28.44 -22.41
N ASP A 146 14.22 27.28 -21.74
CA ASP A 146 15.27 26.32 -22.08
C ASP A 146 14.88 24.90 -21.68
N ALA A 147 15.38 23.96 -22.46
CA ALA A 147 15.13 22.55 -22.33
C ALA A 147 16.00 21.97 -21.20
N THR A 148 15.61 20.77 -20.78
CA THR A 148 16.44 19.72 -20.15
C THR A 148 15.97 19.39 -18.73
N GLY A 149 15.43 18.18 -18.63
CA GLY A 149 15.00 17.56 -17.39
C GLY A 149 16.14 17.49 -16.38
N GLY A 150 15.80 17.92 -15.17
CA GLY A 150 16.66 17.90 -14.01
C GLY A 150 16.10 18.91 -13.03
N ARG A 151 15.38 18.44 -11.99
CA ARG A 151 14.98 19.26 -10.84
C ARG A 151 16.25 19.97 -10.34
N SER A 152 16.42 21.24 -10.69
CA SER A 152 17.57 22.03 -10.30
C SER A 152 17.55 22.10 -8.77
N GLN A 153 18.44 21.36 -8.10
CA GLN A 153 18.56 21.42 -6.66
C GLN A 153 18.80 22.88 -6.28
N MET A 154 17.83 23.47 -5.58
CA MET A 154 17.94 24.85 -5.12
C MET A 154 19.18 24.98 -4.24
N THR A 155 19.98 26.00 -4.52
CA THR A 155 21.16 26.31 -3.70
C THR A 155 20.74 26.62 -2.26
N LYS A 156 21.62 26.35 -1.29
CA LYS A 156 21.36 26.58 0.15
C LYS A 156 20.87 28.00 0.45
N ALA A 157 21.33 28.98 -0.32
CA ALA A 157 20.89 30.38 -0.22
C ALA A 157 19.47 30.62 -0.76
N GLN A 158 19.06 29.92 -1.83
CA GLN A 158 17.69 29.99 -2.35
C GLN A 158 16.68 29.36 -1.38
N LYS A 159 17.03 28.23 -0.75
CA LYS A 159 16.19 27.60 0.27
C LYS A 159 15.96 28.52 1.49
N ARG A 160 17.02 29.18 1.99
CA ARG A 160 16.90 30.17 3.08
C ARG A 160 15.96 31.33 2.72
N LYS A 161 16.13 31.91 1.53
CA LYS A 161 15.26 33.02 1.09
C LYS A 161 13.79 32.62 0.94
N MET A 162 13.51 31.37 0.56
CA MET A 162 12.14 30.86 0.51
C MET A 162 11.57 30.65 1.91
N TRP A 163 12.36 30.16 2.86
CA TRP A 163 11.98 30.05 4.27
C TRP A 163 11.68 31.43 4.88
N ASP A 164 12.59 32.39 4.71
CA ASP A 164 12.42 33.77 5.20
C ASP A 164 11.18 34.47 4.60
N ARG A 165 10.77 34.08 3.38
CA ARG A 165 9.58 34.62 2.71
C ARG A 165 8.29 33.93 3.16
N ALA A 166 8.34 32.65 3.51
CA ALA A 166 7.22 31.91 4.07
C ALA A 166 6.88 32.38 5.50
N GLU A 167 7.89 32.76 6.28
CA GLU A 167 7.71 33.44 7.59
C GLU A 167 7.23 34.90 7.47
N GLY A 168 7.19 35.47 6.26
CA GLY A 168 6.71 36.83 6.01
C GLY A 168 5.19 37.03 6.12
N GLY A 169 4.42 35.98 6.46
CA GLY A 169 2.96 36.01 6.59
C GLY A 169 2.43 36.39 7.98
N THR A 170 3.26 36.33 9.02
CA THR A 170 2.91 36.71 10.39
C THR A 170 3.84 37.82 10.84
N CYS A 171 3.33 39.05 10.83
CA CYS A 171 3.99 40.26 11.31
C CYS A 171 4.60 40.06 12.72
N GLY A 172 5.84 39.59 12.82
CA GLY A 172 6.62 39.53 14.05
C GLY A 172 6.11 38.61 15.17
N GLU A 173 4.98 37.93 14.98
CA GLU A 173 4.40 37.00 15.97
C GLU A 173 5.14 35.66 15.86
N ARG A 174 6.14 35.45 16.74
CA ARG A 174 6.81 34.15 16.84
C ARG A 174 5.85 33.13 17.44
N GLU A 175 5.90 31.88 16.96
CA GLU A 175 5.05 30.81 17.45
C GLU A 175 5.15 30.64 18.97
N ARG A 176 4.02 30.30 19.60
CA ARG A 176 3.94 30.02 21.03
C ARG A 176 4.91 28.88 21.37
N GLY A 177 5.91 29.15 22.21
CA GLY A 177 6.97 28.19 22.54
C GLY A 177 8.33 28.48 21.91
N TYR A 178 8.47 29.57 21.14
CA TYR A 178 9.78 30.03 20.63
C TYR A 178 10.78 30.36 21.76
N ASP A 179 10.28 30.86 22.89
CA ASP A 179 11.07 31.14 24.10
C ASP A 179 10.85 30.05 25.15
N TRP A 180 11.38 28.86 24.89
CA TRP A 180 11.46 27.83 25.92
C TRP A 180 12.75 28.05 26.71
N VAL A 181 12.61 28.19 28.03
CA VAL A 181 13.72 28.34 28.95
C VAL A 181 13.93 27.01 29.69
N ASP A 182 15.15 26.49 29.66
CA ASP A 182 15.55 25.37 30.52
C ASP A 182 15.57 25.84 31.99
N ILE A 183 14.54 25.45 32.74
CA ILE A 183 14.33 25.87 34.13
C ILE A 183 15.49 25.42 35.03
N VAL A 184 16.09 24.25 34.77
CA VAL A 184 17.20 23.73 35.58
C VAL A 184 18.44 24.58 35.38
N LYS A 185 18.76 24.91 34.13
CA LYS A 185 19.88 25.78 33.78
C LYS A 185 19.66 27.23 34.22
N HIS A 186 18.41 27.70 34.23
CA HIS A 186 18.05 29.05 34.70
C HIS A 186 18.21 29.17 36.22
N LEU A 187 17.69 28.19 36.97
CA LEU A 187 17.79 28.17 38.43
C LEU A 187 19.23 27.93 38.91
N SER A 188 20.05 27.18 38.16
CA SER A 188 21.47 26.99 38.49
C SER A 188 22.32 28.26 38.34
N GLN A 189 21.81 29.29 37.65
CA GLN A 189 22.48 30.58 37.49
C GLN A 189 22.08 31.59 38.57
N ALA A 190 21.03 31.32 39.35
CA ALA A 190 20.65 32.17 40.48
C ALA A 190 21.64 31.92 41.64
N PRO A 191 22.35 32.95 42.13
CA PRO A 191 23.16 32.80 43.34
C PRO A 191 22.23 32.43 44.50
N SER A 192 22.59 31.39 45.26
CA SER A 192 21.87 31.01 46.47
C SER A 192 21.86 32.20 47.42
N SER A 193 20.71 32.86 47.56
CA SER A 193 20.51 33.92 48.54
C SER A 193 20.55 33.28 49.92
N THR A 194 21.74 33.20 50.51
CA THR A 194 21.94 32.84 51.90
C THR A 194 21.40 33.98 52.77
N ALA A 195 20.30 33.72 53.47
CA ALA A 195 19.86 34.46 54.64
C ALA A 195 19.96 33.53 55.85
#